data_AF-A0A071MEI5-F1
#
_entry.id   AF-A0A071MEI5-F1
#
_cell.length_a   1.000
_cell.length_b   1.000
_cell.length_c   1.000
_cell.angle_alpha   90.00
_cell.angle_beta   90.00
_cell.angle_gamma   90.00
#
_symmetry.space_group_name_H-M   'P 1'
#
loop_
_entity.id
_entity.type
_entity.pdbx_description
1 polymer ?
#
loop_
_entity_poly.entity_id
_entity_poly.type
_entity_poly.pdbx_seq_one_letter_code
_entity_poly.pdbx_strand_id
1 'polypeptide(L)'
;MMSTPLAARSWPPRRAAVRRTAVGLCAVALLAAATACAAQIPPAPRADEPPGAPPRAGLDPAPPVGVPGGGIAPDALVSGTLARMTINPEGDVDGFVLTDGTLVRLPPHLGTQLVALARPGERVTVAGERRLGDDLHARVVRNDRTGASLSDQPPAPAAPMPPALRGVNLTRISVSGVVRRVMRAPRGEPDGVMLDDGAIVKLTVPAAQQFGGLLVPGARVAAVGYGTRNAYGEALQATAFGAPGRVVNLYDDVAR
;
A
#
# COMPACT_ATOMS: atom_id res chain seq x y z
N MET A 1 -0.09 16.31 63.50
CA MET A 1 -1.30 16.96 62.96
C MET A 1 -1.02 18.44 62.86
N MET A 2 -0.47 18.90 61.74
CA MET A 2 -0.20 20.32 61.48
C MET A 2 -0.84 20.67 60.15
N SER A 3 -1.91 21.45 60.26
CA SER A 3 -2.73 21.94 59.16
C SER A 3 -2.06 23.15 58.54
N THR A 4 -1.75 23.07 57.24
CA THR A 4 -1.35 24.18 56.39
C THR A 4 -2.50 24.51 55.44
N PRO A 5 -3.07 25.73 55.48
CA PRO A 5 -3.95 26.19 54.42
C PRO A 5 -3.19 27.15 53.50
N LEU A 6 -3.29 26.99 52.18
CA LEU A 6 -2.86 28.04 51.26
C LEU A 6 -3.81 28.18 50.06
N ALA A 7 -4.34 29.40 49.97
CA ALA A 7 -4.67 30.16 48.78
C ALA A 7 -5.84 29.67 47.89
N ALA A 8 -7.01 30.20 48.21
CA ALA A 8 -8.03 30.53 47.22
C ALA A 8 -7.50 31.57 46.21
N ARG A 9 -7.72 31.33 44.92
CA ARG A 9 -7.75 32.39 43.90
C ARG A 9 -9.00 32.22 43.06
N SER A 10 -9.87 33.23 43.17
CA SER A 10 -11.19 33.33 42.56
C SER A 10 -11.20 34.32 41.38
N TRP A 11 -12.11 34.02 40.44
CA TRP A 11 -12.77 34.89 39.44
C TRP A 11 -12.05 35.29 38.14
N PRO A 12 -12.81 35.67 37.07
CA PRO A 12 -14.18 35.28 36.67
C PRO A 12 -14.31 34.93 35.15
N PRO A 13 -15.50 34.48 34.68
CA PRO A 13 -15.77 34.15 33.27
C PRO A 13 -16.20 35.40 32.47
N ARG A 14 -16.22 35.32 31.13
CA ARG A 14 -16.98 36.12 30.12
C ARG A 14 -16.19 36.13 28.78
N ARG A 15 -16.74 36.16 27.57
CA ARG A 15 -18.09 36.10 26.97
C ARG A 15 -17.89 36.02 25.43
N ALA A 16 -18.95 35.57 24.74
CA ALA A 16 -19.41 35.97 23.40
C ALA A 16 -18.43 35.83 22.21
N ALA A 17 -18.73 34.97 21.23
CA ALA A 17 -19.71 35.16 20.16
C ALA A 17 -19.42 36.40 19.29
N VAL A 18 -18.86 36.18 18.09
CA VAL A 18 -19.01 37.08 16.96
C VAL A 18 -19.33 36.25 15.72
N ARG A 19 -20.62 36.22 15.38
CA ARG A 19 -21.11 35.99 14.02
C ARG A 19 -20.70 37.20 13.16
N ARG A 20 -20.21 36.97 11.95
CA ARG A 20 -20.30 37.96 10.86
C ARG A 20 -20.79 37.27 9.59
N THR A 21 -22.04 37.57 9.27
CA THR A 21 -22.72 37.41 7.99
C THR A 21 -22.59 38.70 7.19
N ALA A 22 -22.35 38.61 5.87
CA ALA A 22 -22.76 39.54 4.81
C ALA A 22 -22.44 38.83 3.48
N VAL A 23 -23.38 38.38 2.64
CA VAL A 23 -24.42 39.06 1.82
C VAL A 23 -23.82 40.00 0.76
N GLY A 24 -24.15 39.71 -0.50
CA GLY A 24 -23.83 40.48 -1.71
C GLY A 24 -23.74 39.55 -2.94
N LEU A 25 -24.85 39.02 -3.50
CA LEU A 25 -25.76 39.60 -4.50
C LEU A 25 -25.12 39.90 -5.87
N CYS A 26 -25.87 39.53 -6.93
CA CYS A 26 -25.71 39.73 -8.38
C CYS A 26 -25.08 38.57 -9.17
N ALA A 27 -25.48 38.23 -10.38
CA ALA A 27 -26.71 38.37 -11.17
C ALA A 27 -26.43 37.63 -12.49
N VAL A 28 -27.38 36.79 -12.91
CA VAL A 28 -27.79 36.45 -14.28
C VAL A 28 -26.80 36.72 -15.44
N ALA A 29 -26.44 35.67 -16.19
CA ALA A 29 -26.45 35.72 -17.65
C ALA A 29 -26.55 34.31 -18.24
N LEU A 30 -27.67 34.04 -18.93
CA LEU A 30 -27.84 32.94 -19.87
C LEU A 30 -26.85 33.09 -21.03
N LEU A 31 -26.20 32.00 -21.41
CA LEU A 31 -25.69 31.81 -22.76
C LEU A 31 -25.93 30.36 -23.17
N ALA A 32 -26.98 30.17 -23.96
CA ALA A 32 -27.16 29.01 -24.80
C ALA A 32 -26.08 29.04 -25.89
N ALA A 33 -25.30 27.97 -26.00
CA ALA A 33 -24.39 27.77 -27.13
C ALA A 33 -24.71 26.41 -27.76
N ALA A 34 -25.09 26.50 -29.03
CA ALA A 34 -25.60 25.42 -29.86
C ALA A 34 -24.59 24.26 -30.00
N THR A 35 -25.12 23.05 -29.88
CA THR A 35 -24.49 21.81 -30.35
C THR A 35 -24.38 21.85 -31.87
N ALA A 36 -23.22 22.21 -32.40
CA ALA A 36 -22.89 22.02 -33.81
C ALA A 36 -22.24 20.63 -33.98
N CYS A 37 -23.02 19.69 -34.54
CA CYS A 37 -22.49 18.46 -35.13
C CYS A 37 -21.61 18.81 -36.33
N ALA A 38 -20.29 18.78 -36.16
CA ALA A 38 -19.38 18.69 -37.29
C ALA A 38 -19.11 17.21 -37.57
N ALA A 39 -19.87 16.64 -38.50
CA ALA A 39 -19.54 15.38 -39.14
C ALA A 39 -18.19 15.56 -39.87
N GLN A 40 -17.17 14.82 -39.43
CA GLN A 40 -15.88 14.79 -40.13
C GLN A 40 -16.03 13.93 -41.39
N ILE A 41 -15.99 14.61 -42.53
CA ILE A 41 -15.93 14.01 -43.86
C ILE A 41 -14.56 13.33 -44.01
N PRO A 42 -14.47 12.05 -44.39
CA PRO A 42 -13.19 11.40 -44.67
C PRO A 42 -12.55 11.98 -45.94
N PRO A 43 -11.22 12.12 -46.01
CA PRO A 43 -10.53 12.63 -47.19
C PRO A 43 -10.67 11.69 -48.39
N ALA A 44 -10.77 12.29 -49.58
CA ALA A 44 -10.92 11.61 -50.86
C ALA A 44 -9.72 10.70 -51.21
N PRO A 45 -9.95 9.59 -51.94
CA PRO A 45 -8.90 8.68 -52.36
C PRO A 45 -8.01 9.32 -53.44
N ARG A 46 -6.70 9.12 -53.33
CA ARG A 46 -5.73 9.51 -54.35
C ARG A 46 -5.91 8.60 -55.57
N ALA A 47 -6.16 9.21 -56.73
CA ALA A 47 -6.06 8.57 -58.02
C ALA A 47 -4.58 8.45 -58.38
N ASP A 48 -4.05 7.23 -58.36
CA ASP A 48 -2.91 6.78 -59.18
C ASP A 48 -2.73 5.27 -58.96
N GLU A 49 -3.52 4.46 -59.68
CA GLU A 49 -3.24 3.02 -59.83
C GLU A 49 -3.63 2.56 -61.24
N PRO A 50 -2.71 1.94 -62.02
CA PRO A 50 -3.01 1.44 -63.36
C PRO A 50 -3.87 0.15 -63.30
N PRO A 51 -4.81 -0.06 -64.24
CA PRO A 51 -5.78 -1.13 -64.15
C PRO A 51 -5.17 -2.48 -64.55
N GLY A 52 -5.20 -3.48 -63.66
CA GLY A 52 -5.01 -4.88 -64.06
C GLY A 52 -4.27 -5.84 -63.13
N ALA A 53 -4.15 -5.60 -61.82
CA ALA A 53 -3.56 -6.58 -60.88
C ALA A 53 -4.64 -7.25 -60.01
N PRO A 54 -4.65 -8.60 -59.87
CA PRO A 54 -5.59 -9.27 -58.98
C PRO A 54 -5.24 -9.01 -57.50
N PRO A 55 -6.23 -8.94 -56.59
CA PRO A 55 -5.98 -8.65 -55.18
C PRO A 55 -5.16 -9.77 -54.54
N ARG A 56 -3.96 -9.44 -54.03
CA ARG A 56 -3.22 -10.31 -53.11
C ARG A 56 -4.00 -10.38 -51.79
N ALA A 57 -4.50 -11.56 -51.47
CA ALA A 57 -4.99 -11.89 -50.13
C ALA A 57 -3.91 -11.50 -49.11
N GLY A 58 -4.30 -10.66 -48.15
CA GLY A 58 -3.42 -10.26 -47.05
C GLY A 58 -2.96 -11.49 -46.29
N LEU A 59 -1.65 -11.64 -46.17
CA LEU A 59 -1.04 -12.49 -45.15
C LEU A 59 -1.32 -11.81 -43.81
N ASP A 60 -2.12 -12.45 -42.97
CA ASP A 60 -2.21 -12.07 -41.55
C ASP A 60 -0.79 -12.06 -40.95
N PRO A 61 -0.42 -11.06 -40.14
CA PRO A 61 0.85 -11.08 -39.46
C PRO A 61 0.86 -12.26 -38.47
N ALA A 62 1.79 -13.20 -38.68
CA ALA A 62 2.02 -14.29 -37.77
C ALA A 62 2.26 -13.77 -36.34
N PRO A 63 1.74 -14.45 -35.30
CA PRO A 63 1.99 -14.04 -33.93
C PRO A 63 3.51 -14.07 -33.66
N PRO A 64 4.04 -13.11 -32.89
CA PRO A 64 5.45 -13.15 -32.54
C PRO A 64 5.71 -14.42 -31.73
N VAL A 65 6.65 -15.23 -32.22
CA VAL A 65 7.21 -16.36 -31.48
C VAL A 65 7.78 -15.82 -30.18
N GLY A 66 7.08 -16.07 -29.08
CA GLY A 66 7.47 -15.63 -27.75
C GLY A 66 8.72 -16.38 -27.30
N VAL A 67 9.79 -15.63 -27.04
CA VAL A 67 10.94 -16.09 -26.27
C VAL A 67 10.47 -16.41 -24.85
N PRO A 68 10.81 -17.58 -24.26
CA PRO A 68 10.42 -17.87 -22.89
C PRO A 68 11.33 -17.10 -21.91
N GLY A 69 10.79 -16.08 -21.26
CA GLY A 69 11.54 -15.33 -20.24
C GLY A 69 10.68 -14.38 -19.42
N GLY A 70 10.38 -14.77 -18.18
CA GLY A 70 9.95 -13.89 -17.07
C GLY A 70 8.64 -13.14 -17.29
N GLY A 71 7.52 -13.71 -16.83
CA GLY A 71 6.21 -13.07 -16.92
C GLY A 71 6.23 -11.63 -16.42
N ILE A 72 6.01 -10.68 -17.34
CA ILE A 72 5.77 -9.28 -17.01
C ILE A 72 4.41 -9.24 -16.31
N ALA A 73 4.41 -8.91 -15.02
CA ALA A 73 3.18 -8.77 -14.27
C ALA A 73 2.39 -7.59 -14.87
N PRO A 74 1.07 -7.71 -15.07
CA PRO A 74 0.33 -6.70 -15.80
C PRO A 74 0.34 -5.37 -15.04
N ASP A 75 0.57 -4.30 -15.79
CA ASP A 75 0.39 -2.94 -15.32
C ASP A 75 -1.05 -2.73 -14.88
N ALA A 76 -1.24 -2.17 -13.70
CA ALA A 76 -2.52 -1.98 -13.06
C ALA A 76 -2.69 -0.55 -12.55
N LEU A 77 -3.90 -0.02 -12.72
CA LEU A 77 -4.35 1.24 -12.15
C LEU A 77 -5.52 0.95 -11.21
N VAL A 78 -5.31 1.18 -9.91
CA VAL A 78 -6.28 0.88 -8.84
C VAL A 78 -6.57 2.15 -8.07
N SER A 79 -7.85 2.47 -7.84
CA SER A 79 -8.25 3.58 -6.97
C SER A 79 -9.07 3.05 -5.80
N GLY A 80 -8.83 3.59 -4.61
CA GLY A 80 -9.59 3.22 -3.42
C GLY A 80 -9.29 4.11 -2.23
N THR A 81 -9.99 3.88 -1.13
CA THR A 81 -9.75 4.58 0.14
C THR A 81 -8.69 3.84 0.94
N LEU A 82 -7.65 4.55 1.38
CA LEU A 82 -6.59 4.01 2.24
C LEU A 82 -7.21 3.64 3.59
N ALA A 83 -7.20 2.35 3.94
CA ALA A 83 -7.76 1.87 5.21
C ALA A 83 -6.73 1.92 6.35
N ARG A 84 -5.50 1.50 6.07
CA ARG A 84 -4.40 1.48 7.04
C ARG A 84 -3.04 1.44 6.35
N MET A 85 -2.02 1.92 7.04
CA MET A 85 -0.63 1.72 6.64
C MET A 85 -0.16 0.31 6.99
N THR A 86 0.92 -0.14 6.35
CA THR A 86 1.68 -1.33 6.74
C THR A 86 3.10 -0.93 7.11
N ILE A 87 3.74 -1.70 7.98
CA ILE A 87 5.12 -1.48 8.38
C ILE A 87 5.94 -2.78 8.28
N ASN A 88 7.25 -2.63 8.07
CA ASN A 88 8.22 -3.71 8.22
C ASN A 88 8.59 -3.90 9.71
N PRO A 89 9.26 -5.01 10.09
CA PRO A 89 9.72 -5.22 11.47
C PRO A 89 10.58 -4.07 12.03
N GLU A 90 11.34 -3.40 11.16
CA GLU A 90 12.18 -2.24 11.50
C GLU A 90 11.36 -0.98 11.86
N GLY A 91 10.05 -0.97 11.57
CA GLY A 91 9.13 0.12 11.89
C GLY A 91 8.92 1.12 10.75
N ASP A 92 9.56 0.93 9.60
CA ASP A 92 9.35 1.76 8.42
C ASP A 92 8.05 1.38 7.72
N VAL A 93 7.35 2.39 7.21
CA VAL A 93 6.15 2.18 6.40
C VAL A 93 6.56 1.60 5.04
N ASP A 94 6.04 0.42 4.72
CA ASP A 94 6.36 -0.33 3.51
C ASP A 94 5.15 -0.52 2.57
N GLY A 95 4.06 0.18 2.85
CA GLY A 95 2.82 0.04 2.09
C GLY A 95 1.58 0.48 2.83
N PHE A 96 0.44 0.09 2.29
CA PHE A 96 -0.87 0.31 2.86
C PHE A 96 -1.90 -0.69 2.32
N VAL A 97 -3.02 -0.80 3.03
CA VAL A 97 -4.16 -1.61 2.62
C VAL A 97 -5.32 -0.69 2.28
N LEU A 98 -5.98 -0.94 1.15
CA LEU A 98 -7.21 -0.26 0.75
C LEU A 98 -8.42 -0.86 1.48
N THR A 99 -9.52 -0.11 1.51
CA THR A 99 -10.79 -0.54 2.15
C THR A 99 -11.40 -1.81 1.54
N ASP A 100 -11.09 -2.12 0.28
CA ASP A 100 -11.49 -3.36 -0.39
C ASP A 100 -10.59 -4.56 -0.03
N GLY A 101 -9.51 -4.35 0.72
CA GLY A 101 -8.56 -5.39 1.13
C GLY A 101 -7.31 -5.48 0.25
N THR A 102 -7.22 -4.71 -0.85
CA THR A 102 -6.03 -4.66 -1.72
C THR A 102 -4.82 -4.22 -0.92
N LEU A 103 -3.74 -5.02 -0.94
CA LEU A 103 -2.45 -4.60 -0.39
C LEU A 103 -1.66 -3.88 -1.46
N VAL A 104 -1.23 -2.66 -1.15
CA VAL A 104 -0.28 -1.90 -1.93
C VAL A 104 1.07 -1.89 -1.22
N ARG A 105 2.10 -2.46 -1.86
CA ARG A 105 3.49 -2.48 -1.37
C ARG A 105 4.31 -1.36 -2.00
N LEU A 106 5.16 -0.76 -1.19
CA LEU A 106 6.13 0.25 -1.58
C LEU A 106 7.50 -0.11 -0.97
N PRO A 107 8.60 0.30 -1.61
CA PRO A 107 9.90 0.26 -0.96
C PRO A 107 9.92 1.07 0.35
N PRO A 108 10.56 0.58 1.43
CA PRO A 108 10.57 1.25 2.74
C PRO A 108 11.12 2.67 2.73
N HIS A 109 12.05 3.00 1.81
CA HIS A 109 12.61 4.36 1.70
C HIS A 109 11.58 5.43 1.31
N LEU A 110 10.43 5.01 0.76
CA LEU A 110 9.31 5.90 0.43
C LEU A 110 8.31 6.05 1.57
N GLY A 111 8.45 5.31 2.67
CA GLY A 111 7.48 5.28 3.77
C GLY A 111 7.18 6.64 4.37
N THR A 112 8.21 7.44 4.67
CA THR A 112 8.04 8.81 5.21
C THR A 112 7.28 9.71 4.23
N GLN A 113 7.56 9.61 2.94
CA GLN A 113 6.88 10.40 1.91
C GLN A 113 5.43 9.96 1.74
N LEU A 114 5.17 8.65 1.83
CA LEU A 114 3.81 8.09 1.76
C LEU A 114 2.93 8.60 2.90
N VAL A 115 3.45 8.63 4.13
CA VAL A 115 2.71 9.15 5.29
C VAL A 115 2.40 10.65 5.16
N ALA A 116 3.32 11.42 4.57
CA ALA A 116 3.08 12.83 4.28
C ALA A 116 2.08 13.02 3.12
N LEU A 117 2.08 12.11 2.14
CA LEU A 117 1.23 12.14 0.96
C LEU A 117 -0.23 11.84 1.28
N ALA A 118 -0.50 10.79 2.06
CA ALA A 118 -1.85 10.29 2.27
C ALA A 118 -2.05 9.73 3.68
N ARG A 119 -3.26 9.91 4.22
CA ARG A 119 -3.66 9.38 5.54
C ARG A 119 -4.78 8.34 5.39
N PRO A 120 -4.95 7.45 6.38
CA PRO A 120 -6.12 6.59 6.45
C PRO A 120 -7.42 7.41 6.33
N GLY A 121 -8.36 6.93 5.51
CA GLY A 121 -9.60 7.60 5.15
C GLY A 121 -9.53 8.44 3.87
N GLU A 122 -8.33 8.70 3.31
CA GLU A 122 -8.19 9.45 2.07
C GLU A 122 -8.23 8.54 0.84
N ARG A 123 -8.72 9.09 -0.28
CA ARG A 123 -8.78 8.38 -1.56
C ARG A 123 -7.46 8.53 -2.31
N VAL A 124 -6.93 7.41 -2.77
CA VAL A 124 -5.68 7.35 -3.53
C VAL A 124 -5.89 6.58 -4.83
N THR A 125 -5.11 6.95 -5.84
CA THR A 125 -4.98 6.22 -7.10
C THR A 125 -3.55 5.71 -7.20
N VAL A 126 -3.40 4.42 -7.48
CA VAL A 126 -2.13 3.71 -7.52
C VAL A 126 -1.92 3.13 -8.91
N ALA A 127 -0.81 3.49 -9.55
CA ALA A 127 -0.31 2.83 -10.74
C ALA A 127 0.85 1.92 -10.35
N GLY A 128 0.86 0.69 -10.83
CA GLY A 128 1.87 -0.29 -10.43
C GLY A 128 1.74 -1.62 -11.15
N GLU A 129 2.36 -2.64 -10.56
CA GLU A 129 2.41 -3.99 -11.09
C GLU A 129 1.59 -4.92 -10.20
N ARG A 130 0.57 -5.56 -10.78
CA ARG A 130 -0.21 -6.56 -10.04
C ARG A 130 0.65 -7.77 -9.73
N ARG A 131 0.68 -8.18 -8.47
CA ARG A 131 1.28 -9.44 -8.03
C ARG A 131 0.18 -10.49 -7.85
N LEU A 132 0.50 -11.60 -7.21
CA LEU A 132 -0.44 -12.69 -7.02
C LEU A 132 -1.61 -12.27 -6.12
N GLY A 133 -2.84 -12.46 -6.60
CA GLY A 133 -4.06 -12.08 -5.86
C GLY A 133 -4.27 -10.57 -5.80
N ASP A 134 -4.57 -10.06 -4.61
CA ASP A 134 -4.88 -8.64 -4.37
C ASP A 134 -3.65 -7.82 -3.92
N ASP A 135 -2.45 -8.31 -4.22
CA ASP A 135 -1.19 -7.62 -3.95
C ASP A 135 -0.79 -6.75 -5.17
N LEU A 136 -0.43 -5.49 -4.92
CA LEU A 136 0.00 -4.53 -5.93
C LEU A 136 1.34 -3.94 -5.50
N HIS A 137 2.35 -3.97 -6.38
CA HIS A 137 3.59 -3.21 -6.15
C HIS A 137 3.43 -1.83 -6.79
N ALA A 138 3.37 -0.78 -5.98
CA ALA A 138 3.13 0.57 -6.49
C ALA A 138 4.40 1.13 -7.15
N ARG A 139 4.23 1.72 -8.33
CA ARG A 139 5.24 2.57 -8.98
C ARG A 139 4.89 4.04 -8.83
N VAL A 140 3.60 4.39 -8.78
CA VAL A 140 3.13 5.74 -8.48
C VAL A 140 1.91 5.67 -7.58
N VAL A 141 1.89 6.49 -6.52
CA VAL A 141 0.73 6.71 -5.66
C VAL A 141 0.34 8.18 -5.76
N ARG A 142 -0.92 8.47 -6.05
CA ARG A 142 -1.47 9.82 -6.11
C ARG A 142 -2.59 9.98 -5.08
N ASN A 143 -2.56 11.06 -4.31
CA ASN A 143 -3.68 11.44 -3.46
C ASN A 143 -4.71 12.20 -4.30
N ASP A 144 -5.93 11.67 -4.41
CA ASP A 144 -6.95 12.24 -5.29
C ASP A 144 -7.50 13.58 -4.76
N ARG A 145 -7.39 13.84 -3.45
CA ARG A 145 -7.85 15.09 -2.82
C ARG A 145 -6.87 16.22 -3.04
N THR A 146 -5.58 15.97 -2.91
CA THR A 146 -4.53 17.01 -3.01
C THR A 146 -3.90 17.11 -4.40
N GLY A 147 -4.04 16.06 -5.22
CA GLY A 147 -3.35 15.94 -6.50
C GLY A 147 -1.86 15.60 -6.39
N ALA A 148 -1.30 15.54 -5.18
CA ALA A 148 0.11 15.18 -4.97
C ALA A 148 0.39 13.73 -5.37
N SER A 149 1.60 13.45 -5.83
CA SER A 149 2.02 12.11 -6.26
C SER A 149 3.40 11.75 -5.72
N LEU A 150 3.57 10.47 -5.42
CA LEU A 150 4.81 9.82 -5.02
C LEU A 150 5.15 8.75 -6.05
N SER A 151 6.34 8.83 -6.64
CA SER A 151 6.85 7.85 -7.59
C SER A 151 7.95 7.02 -6.94
N ASP A 152 7.97 5.73 -7.24
CA ASP A 152 9.10 4.88 -6.91
C ASP A 152 10.30 5.29 -7.76
N GLN A 153 11.29 5.86 -7.09
CA GLN A 153 12.57 6.21 -7.64
C GLN A 153 13.64 5.53 -6.79
N PRO A 154 14.72 5.04 -7.41
CA PRO A 154 15.84 4.48 -6.67
C PRO A 154 16.31 5.46 -5.59
N PRO A 155 16.63 4.98 -4.38
CA PRO A 155 17.14 5.85 -3.34
C PRO A 155 18.46 6.49 -3.80
N ALA A 156 18.71 7.72 -3.34
CA ALA A 156 20.00 8.36 -3.57
C ALA A 156 21.13 7.45 -3.02
N PRO A 157 22.28 7.36 -3.72
CA PRO A 157 23.41 6.58 -3.22
C PRO A 157 23.81 7.02 -1.82
N ALA A 158 23.69 6.11 -0.86
CA ALA A 158 24.07 6.32 0.52
C ALA A 158 25.03 5.20 0.97
N ALA A 159 25.88 5.50 1.96
CA ALA A 159 26.71 4.47 2.56
C ALA A 159 25.79 3.39 3.17
N PRO A 160 26.07 2.09 2.93
CA PRO A 160 25.24 1.02 3.48
C PRO A 160 25.25 1.10 5.01
N MET A 161 24.08 0.97 5.62
CA MET A 161 23.96 0.92 7.07
C MET A 161 24.79 -0.25 7.62
N PRO A 162 25.67 -0.02 8.61
CA PRO A 162 26.42 -1.08 9.28
C PRO A 162 25.48 -2.19 9.79
N PRO A 163 25.83 -3.48 9.61
CA PRO A 163 25.00 -4.59 10.09
C PRO A 163 24.69 -4.51 11.59
N ALA A 164 25.64 -4.03 12.40
CA ALA A 164 25.47 -3.86 13.84
C ALA A 164 24.40 -2.82 14.23
N LEU A 165 24.07 -1.90 13.31
CA LEU A 165 22.99 -0.93 13.51
C LEU A 165 21.65 -1.44 12.98
N ARG A 166 21.63 -2.53 12.21
CA ARG A 166 20.37 -3.14 11.79
C ARG A 166 19.71 -3.76 13.01
N GLY A 167 18.50 -3.27 13.29
CA GLY A 167 17.65 -3.82 14.32
C GLY A 167 17.96 -3.38 15.75
N VAL A 168 18.79 -2.36 15.97
CA VAL A 168 19.04 -1.79 17.32
C VAL A 168 17.79 -1.26 18.00
N ASN A 169 16.77 -0.91 17.22
CA ASN A 169 15.46 -0.46 17.71
C ASN A 169 14.43 -1.58 17.80
N LEU A 170 14.80 -2.84 17.48
CA LEU A 170 13.89 -3.96 17.59
C LEU A 170 13.76 -4.39 19.04
N THR A 171 12.52 -4.50 19.47
CA THR A 171 12.17 -5.01 20.79
C THR A 171 11.60 -6.40 20.65
N ARG A 172 11.83 -7.24 21.67
CA ARG A 172 11.17 -8.54 21.72
C ARG A 172 9.69 -8.32 22.02
N ILE A 173 8.83 -8.70 21.09
CA ILE A 173 7.37 -8.55 21.20
C ILE A 173 6.67 -9.86 20.85
N SER A 174 5.43 -9.98 21.33
CA SER A 174 4.57 -11.13 21.08
C SER A 174 3.21 -10.66 20.57
N VAL A 175 2.71 -11.31 19.52
CA VAL A 175 1.39 -11.02 18.95
C VAL A 175 0.59 -12.31 18.84
N SER A 176 -0.73 -12.20 18.96
CA SER A 176 -1.65 -13.29 18.67
C SER A 176 -2.95 -12.71 18.15
N GLY A 177 -3.53 -13.37 17.16
CA GLY A 177 -4.73 -12.88 16.49
C GLY A 177 -5.22 -13.84 15.42
N VAL A 178 -6.20 -13.37 14.66
CA VAL A 178 -6.73 -14.11 13.51
C VAL A 178 -6.01 -13.65 12.26
N VAL A 179 -5.55 -14.59 11.44
CA VAL A 179 -4.94 -14.28 10.14
C VAL A 179 -6.00 -13.63 9.26
N ARG A 180 -5.79 -12.35 8.93
CA ARG A 180 -6.60 -11.63 7.95
C ARG A 180 -6.14 -11.94 6.54
N ARG A 181 -4.82 -12.03 6.34
CA ARG A 181 -4.22 -12.30 5.03
C ARG A 181 -2.86 -12.97 5.17
N VAL A 182 -2.52 -13.81 4.21
CA VAL A 182 -1.19 -14.39 4.04
C VAL A 182 -0.31 -13.42 3.27
N MET A 183 0.85 -13.06 3.85
CA MET A 183 1.86 -12.25 3.19
C MET A 183 2.69 -13.14 2.28
N ARG A 184 3.15 -12.59 1.15
CA ARG A 184 3.94 -13.32 0.16
C ARG A 184 5.23 -12.62 -0.19
N ALA A 185 6.25 -13.43 -0.43
CA ALA A 185 7.50 -13.07 -1.05
C ALA A 185 7.31 -12.71 -2.54
N PRO A 186 8.31 -12.08 -3.19
CA PRO A 186 8.19 -11.63 -4.58
C PRO A 186 7.80 -12.72 -5.60
N ARG A 187 8.13 -13.99 -5.38
CA ARG A 187 7.75 -15.08 -6.30
C ARG A 187 6.43 -15.76 -5.92
N GLY A 188 5.73 -15.23 -4.92
CA GLY A 188 4.41 -15.70 -4.49
C GLY A 188 4.42 -16.72 -3.37
N GLU A 189 5.60 -17.11 -2.85
CA GLU A 189 5.69 -18.00 -1.69
C GLU A 189 5.18 -17.30 -0.43
N PRO A 190 4.54 -18.00 0.52
CA PRO A 190 4.16 -17.42 1.79
C PRO A 190 5.40 -16.98 2.57
N ASP A 191 5.39 -15.76 3.11
CA ASP A 191 6.50 -15.17 3.88
C ASP A 191 6.04 -14.56 5.21
N GLY A 192 4.80 -14.86 5.62
CA GLY A 192 4.22 -14.31 6.83
C GLY A 192 2.71 -14.18 6.79
N VAL A 193 2.18 -13.47 7.77
CA VAL A 193 0.75 -13.20 7.89
C VAL A 193 0.52 -11.76 8.36
N MET A 194 -0.60 -11.20 7.94
CA MET A 194 -1.19 -10.01 8.51
C MET A 194 -2.39 -10.43 9.35
N LEU A 195 -2.43 -9.99 10.59
CA LEU A 195 -3.53 -10.26 11.53
C LEU A 195 -4.69 -9.29 11.32
N ASP A 196 -5.81 -9.56 11.97
CA ASP A 196 -7.06 -8.78 11.92
C ASP A 196 -6.93 -7.37 12.52
N ASP A 197 -6.12 -7.22 13.55
CA ASP A 197 -5.73 -5.92 14.10
C ASP A 197 -4.75 -5.15 13.20
N GLY A 198 -4.19 -5.81 12.19
CA GLY A 198 -3.21 -5.30 11.22
C GLY A 198 -1.75 -5.55 11.58
N ALA A 199 -1.47 -6.28 12.67
CA ALA A 199 -0.11 -6.67 13.00
C ALA A 199 0.47 -7.59 11.92
N ILE A 200 1.74 -7.38 11.56
CA ILE A 200 2.43 -8.16 10.52
C ILE A 200 3.47 -9.07 11.17
N VAL A 201 3.31 -10.37 10.94
CA VAL A 201 4.29 -11.38 11.36
C VAL A 201 5.05 -11.83 10.13
N LYS A 202 6.34 -11.50 10.06
CA LYS A 202 7.25 -11.97 9.02
C LYS A 202 7.91 -13.28 9.39
N LEU A 203 7.97 -14.18 8.42
CA LEU A 203 8.58 -15.50 8.50
C LEU A 203 9.58 -15.62 7.34
N THR A 204 10.62 -16.42 7.52
CA THR A 204 11.40 -16.87 6.35
C THR A 204 10.52 -17.80 5.52
N VAL A 205 10.76 -17.85 4.20
CA VAL A 205 10.01 -18.76 3.32
C VAL A 205 10.05 -20.22 3.81
N PRO A 206 11.20 -20.78 4.25
CA PRO A 206 11.23 -22.13 4.82
C PRO A 206 10.37 -22.28 6.07
N ALA A 207 10.44 -21.32 7.00
CA ALA A 207 9.61 -21.36 8.21
C ALA A 207 8.12 -21.31 7.86
N ALA A 208 7.70 -20.40 6.96
CA ALA A 208 6.32 -20.28 6.52
C ALA A 208 5.75 -21.58 5.91
N GLN A 209 6.57 -22.31 5.13
CA GLN A 209 6.17 -23.58 4.53
C GLN A 209 5.88 -24.67 5.57
N GLN A 210 6.56 -24.66 6.72
CA GLN A 210 6.33 -25.61 7.81
C GLN A 210 4.95 -25.43 8.48
N PHE A 211 4.37 -24.22 8.41
CA PHE A 211 3.10 -23.89 9.07
C PHE A 211 1.95 -23.64 8.08
N GLY A 212 1.96 -24.28 6.90
CA GLY A 212 0.94 -24.05 5.86
C GLY A 212 -0.51 -24.12 6.35
N GLY A 213 -0.83 -24.98 7.31
CA GLY A 213 -2.17 -25.08 7.92
C GLY A 213 -2.57 -23.89 8.82
N LEU A 214 -1.61 -23.07 9.25
CA LEU A 214 -1.83 -21.85 10.03
C LEU A 214 -1.71 -20.58 9.17
N LEU A 215 -1.05 -20.65 8.01
CA LEU A 215 -0.97 -19.55 7.05
C LEU A 215 -2.17 -19.56 6.11
N VAL A 216 -3.37 -19.46 6.68
CA VAL A 216 -4.64 -19.33 5.94
C VAL A 216 -5.52 -18.26 6.59
N PRO A 217 -6.25 -17.45 5.82
CA PRO A 217 -7.21 -16.51 6.39
C PRO A 217 -8.21 -17.21 7.32
N GLY A 218 -8.44 -16.62 8.49
CA GLY A 218 -9.31 -17.18 9.54
C GLY A 218 -8.61 -18.06 10.57
N ALA A 219 -7.37 -18.52 10.31
CA ALA A 219 -6.60 -19.28 11.31
C ALA A 219 -6.21 -18.39 12.50
N ARG A 220 -6.20 -18.96 13.71
CA ARG A 220 -5.64 -18.30 14.90
C ARG A 220 -4.17 -18.64 15.04
N VAL A 221 -3.35 -17.62 15.21
CA VAL A 221 -1.89 -17.77 15.34
C VAL A 221 -1.35 -16.96 16.49
N ALA A 222 -0.17 -17.34 16.94
CA ALA A 222 0.65 -16.59 17.87
C ALA A 222 2.09 -16.60 17.39
N ALA A 223 2.79 -15.50 17.60
CA ALA A 223 4.18 -15.34 17.23
C ALA A 223 4.94 -14.54 18.29
N VAL A 224 6.20 -14.89 18.47
CA VAL A 224 7.15 -14.14 19.29
C VAL A 224 8.36 -13.85 18.43
N GLY A 225 8.90 -12.65 18.53
CA GLY A 225 10.08 -12.27 17.77
C GLY A 225 10.54 -10.87 18.07
N TYR A 226 11.33 -10.33 17.15
CA TYR A 226 11.90 -8.99 17.27
C TYR A 226 11.25 -8.07 16.25
N GLY A 227 10.81 -6.91 16.73
CA GLY A 227 9.95 -6.04 15.94
C GLY A 227 9.76 -4.67 16.56
N THR A 228 8.87 -3.91 15.94
CA THR A 228 8.54 -2.53 16.32
C THR A 228 7.03 -2.37 16.43
N ARG A 229 6.60 -1.55 17.38
CA ARG A 229 5.23 -1.02 17.49
C ARG A 229 5.29 0.50 17.46
N ASN A 230 4.61 1.11 16.50
CA ASN A 230 4.56 2.57 16.35
C ASN A 230 3.15 3.03 15.96
N ALA A 231 3.01 4.32 15.61
CA ALA A 231 1.72 4.90 15.26
C ALA A 231 1.08 4.34 13.98
N TYR A 232 1.85 3.63 13.13
CA TYR A 232 1.39 3.09 11.86
C TYR A 232 1.06 1.60 11.92
N GLY A 233 1.52 0.89 12.97
CA GLY A 233 1.19 -0.50 13.17
C GLY A 233 2.16 -1.23 14.10
N GLU A 234 2.11 -2.55 14.01
CA GLU A 234 3.01 -3.46 14.71
C GLU A 234 3.51 -4.51 13.72
N ALA A 235 4.82 -4.75 13.71
CA ALA A 235 5.40 -5.81 12.91
C ALA A 235 6.59 -6.45 13.60
N LEU A 236 6.77 -7.74 13.39
CA LEU A 236 7.90 -8.49 13.92
C LEU A 236 8.41 -9.54 12.95
N GLN A 237 9.71 -9.79 13.01
CA GLN A 237 10.33 -10.99 12.48
C GLN A 237 10.21 -12.10 13.51
N ALA A 238 9.47 -13.16 13.19
CA ALA A 238 9.20 -14.22 14.14
C ALA A 238 10.46 -15.06 14.41
N THR A 239 10.71 -15.32 15.69
CA THR A 239 11.64 -16.35 16.18
C THR A 239 10.89 -17.57 16.70
N ALA A 240 9.61 -17.43 17.01
CA ALA A 240 8.69 -18.51 17.32
C ALA A 240 7.34 -18.25 16.66
N PHE A 241 6.68 -19.30 16.18
CA PHE A 241 5.37 -19.21 15.52
C PHE A 241 4.53 -20.46 15.80
N GLY A 242 3.22 -20.34 15.83
CA GLY A 242 2.32 -21.48 15.99
C GLY A 242 0.90 -21.10 16.34
N ALA A 243 0.14 -22.06 16.85
CA ALA A 243 -1.19 -21.79 17.39
C ALA A 243 -1.07 -21.08 18.76
N PRO A 244 -2.08 -20.31 19.19
CA PRO A 244 -2.09 -19.72 20.53
C PRO A 244 -1.89 -20.80 21.61
N GLY A 245 -0.93 -20.57 22.52
CA GLY A 245 -0.52 -21.53 23.54
C GLY A 245 0.39 -22.68 23.06
N ARG A 246 0.68 -22.77 21.76
CA ARG A 246 1.57 -23.76 21.15
C ARG A 246 2.44 -23.14 20.06
N VAL A 247 3.30 -22.21 20.48
CA VAL A 247 4.35 -21.64 19.61
C VAL A 247 5.60 -22.51 19.67
N VAL A 248 6.26 -22.69 18.54
CA VAL A 248 7.54 -23.41 18.44
C VAL A 248 8.62 -22.47 17.95
N ASN A 249 9.85 -22.64 18.45
CA ASN A 249 11.00 -21.85 18.00
C ASN A 249 11.37 -22.27 16.58
N LEU A 250 11.64 -21.27 15.73
CA LEU A 250 11.89 -21.46 14.31
C LEU A 250 13.35 -21.76 13.97
N TYR A 251 14.28 -21.47 14.89
CA TYR A 251 15.73 -21.50 14.64
C TYR A 251 16.53 -22.31 15.65
N ASP A 252 15.87 -23.01 16.57
CA ASP A 252 16.57 -23.83 17.58
C ASP A 252 17.23 -25.07 16.97
N ASP A 253 16.87 -25.46 15.73
CA ASP A 253 17.45 -26.59 15.02
C ASP A 253 18.81 -26.30 14.35
N VAL A 254 19.30 -25.05 14.37
CA VAL A 254 20.59 -24.67 13.74
C VAL A 254 21.80 -24.94 14.67
N ALA A 255 21.56 -25.35 15.91
CA ALA A 255 22.60 -25.60 16.91
C ALA A 255 22.87 -27.11 17.21
N ARG A 256 22.40 -28.03 16.37
CA ARG A 256 22.67 -29.48 16.50
C ARG A 256 23.44 -30.06 15.33
#